data_AF-A0A6C0HY78-F1
#
_entry.id   AF-A0A6C0HY78-F1
#
_cell.length_a   1.000
_cell.length_b   1.000
_cell.length_c   1.000
_cell.angle_alpha   90.00
_cell.angle_beta   90.00
_cell.angle_gamma   90.00
#
_symmetry.space_group_name_H-M   'P 1'
#
loop_
_entity.id
_entity.type
_entity.pdbx_description
1 polymer ?
#
loop_
_entity_poly.entity_id
_entity_poly.type
_entity_poly.pdbx_seq_one_letter_code
_entity_poly.pdbx_strand_id
1 'polypeptide(L)'
;MENKNSDSHMLKMIKTLNPGKEYPSNLGKHWSEEEDKQLLDELSLLEELSEDVNIEIIAINHDRTVGGIRSRIRHIVNNLYSKNICIEEISRVTKMNIEDVQNVINKNQQNKKEFSLKKEKEKESEKEIKEMKMEIKELKTEIKEMKTSINELIEMMKAVYEFEDS
;
A
#
# COMPACT_ATOMS: atom_id res chain seq x y z
N MET A 1 15.21 30.02 -18.92
CA MET A 1 13.84 29.85 -18.40
C MET A 1 13.93 28.91 -17.21
N GLU A 2 13.88 29.44 -16.00
CA GLU A 2 13.89 28.62 -14.78
C GLU A 2 12.55 27.88 -14.68
N ASN A 3 12.61 26.57 -14.88
CA ASN A 3 11.48 25.71 -14.61
C ASN A 3 11.31 25.69 -13.08
N LYS A 4 10.35 26.44 -12.56
CA LYS A 4 9.97 26.40 -11.14
C LYS A 4 9.43 25.00 -10.85
N ASN A 5 10.33 24.11 -10.50
CA ASN A 5 10.05 22.74 -10.09
C ASN A 5 9.28 22.85 -8.77
N SER A 6 7.94 22.90 -8.83
CA SER A 6 7.10 23.01 -7.64
C SER A 6 7.39 21.80 -6.76
N ASP A 7 7.84 22.05 -5.53
CA ASP A 7 8.04 21.02 -4.52
C ASP A 7 6.84 20.07 -4.49
N SER A 8 7.11 18.76 -4.45
CA SER A 8 6.08 17.75 -4.20
C SER A 8 5.38 18.05 -2.88
N HIS A 9 4.10 17.71 -2.77
CA HIS A 9 3.34 17.86 -1.52
C HIS A 9 4.07 17.20 -0.34
N MET A 10 4.67 16.03 -0.56
CA MET A 10 5.48 15.34 0.44
C MET A 10 6.71 16.14 0.86
N LEU A 11 7.42 16.75 -0.11
CA LEU A 11 8.60 17.57 0.16
C LEU A 11 8.24 18.83 0.96
N LYS A 12 7.12 19.49 0.62
CA LYS A 12 6.59 20.63 1.38
C LYS A 12 6.32 20.25 2.84
N MET A 13 5.62 19.13 3.06
CA MET A 13 5.30 18.64 4.40
C MET A 13 6.57 18.33 5.21
N ILE A 14 7.55 17.65 4.62
CA ILE A 14 8.79 17.28 5.34
C ILE A 14 9.62 18.51 5.70
N LYS A 15 9.73 19.50 4.79
CA LYS A 15 10.41 20.77 5.05
C LYS A 15 9.77 21.54 6.21
N THR A 16 8.43 21.50 6.34
CA THR A 16 7.75 22.13 7.48
C THR A 16 8.03 21.44 8.82
N LEU A 17 8.20 20.12 8.81
CA LEU A 17 8.49 19.33 10.02
C LEU A 17 9.95 19.44 10.46
N ASN A 18 10.87 19.70 9.53
CA ASN A 18 12.30 19.77 9.79
C ASN A 18 12.92 20.99 9.09
N PRO A 19 12.67 22.20 9.62
CA PRO A 19 13.20 23.42 9.02
C PRO A 19 14.74 23.41 9.05
N GLY A 20 15.35 23.88 7.97
CA GLY A 20 16.81 23.99 7.83
C GLY A 20 17.53 22.72 7.36
N LYS A 21 16.84 21.59 7.25
CA LYS A 21 17.41 20.39 6.60
C LYS A 21 17.28 20.50 5.07
N GLU A 22 18.37 20.25 4.36
CA GLU A 22 18.36 20.15 2.91
C GLU A 22 17.79 18.81 2.45
N TYR A 23 17.03 18.86 1.36
CA TYR A 23 16.36 17.70 0.80
C TYR A 23 16.53 17.68 -0.72
N PRO A 24 16.72 16.50 -1.31
CA PRO A 24 16.84 16.38 -2.75
C PRO A 24 15.57 16.87 -3.46
N SER A 25 15.74 17.53 -4.61
CA SER A 25 14.64 18.19 -5.32
C SER A 25 13.59 17.20 -5.86
N ASN A 26 13.98 15.94 -6.11
CA ASN A 26 13.10 14.87 -6.57
C ASN A 26 12.57 13.97 -5.45
N LEU A 27 12.68 14.39 -4.19
CA LEU A 27 12.09 13.66 -3.07
C LEU A 27 10.56 13.53 -3.23
N GLY A 28 10.08 12.29 -3.19
CA GLY A 28 8.65 11.98 -3.29
C GLY A 28 8.03 12.24 -4.68
N LYS A 29 8.83 12.55 -5.70
CA LYS A 29 8.36 12.60 -7.09
C LYS A 29 8.29 11.20 -7.69
N HIS A 30 7.44 11.01 -8.70
CA HIS A 30 7.38 9.76 -9.46
C HIS A 30 8.70 9.53 -10.22
N TRP A 31 9.04 8.27 -10.50
CA TRP A 31 10.16 7.89 -11.36
C TRP A 31 9.69 7.73 -12.80
N SER A 32 10.35 8.34 -13.79
CA SER A 32 10.01 8.08 -15.20
C SER A 32 10.74 6.86 -15.75
N GLU A 33 10.30 6.33 -16.89
CA GLU A 33 11.04 5.27 -17.59
C GLU A 33 12.39 5.77 -18.09
N GLU A 34 12.49 7.03 -18.51
CA GLU A 34 13.76 7.67 -18.89
C GLU A 34 14.72 7.77 -17.70
N GLU A 35 14.22 8.11 -16.51
CA GLU A 35 15.03 8.16 -15.29
C GLU A 35 15.52 6.75 -14.88
N ASP A 36 14.72 5.70 -15.11
CA ASP A 36 15.15 4.31 -14.90
C ASP A 36 16.28 3.92 -15.86
N LYS A 37 16.19 4.33 -17.13
CA LYS A 37 17.25 4.08 -18.13
C LYS A 37 18.54 4.79 -17.72
N GLN A 38 18.46 6.07 -17.36
CA GLN A 38 19.59 6.86 -16.87
C GLN A 38 20.25 6.21 -15.65
N LEU A 39 19.45 5.74 -14.68
CA LEU A 39 19.95 5.04 -13.50
C LEU A 39 20.74 3.77 -13.87
N LEU A 40 20.23 2.96 -14.81
CA LEU A 40 20.91 1.74 -15.25
C LEU A 40 22.18 2.03 -16.07
N ASP A 41 22.15 3.09 -16.88
CA ASP A 41 23.32 3.56 -17.64
C ASP A 41 24.42 4.04 -16.68
N GLU A 42 24.07 4.84 -15.65
CA GLU A 42 25.03 5.30 -14.64
C GLU A 42 25.63 4.14 -13.82
N LEU A 43 24.81 3.17 -13.42
CA LEU A 43 25.30 1.95 -12.76
C LEU A 43 26.30 1.19 -13.64
N SER A 44 26.11 1.19 -14.94
CA SER A 44 26.99 0.51 -15.88
C SER A 44 28.35 1.20 -16.05
N LEU A 45 28.44 2.52 -15.82
CA LEU A 45 29.66 3.31 -16.01
C LEU A 45 30.59 3.33 -14.79
N LEU A 46 30.11 2.92 -13.61
CA LEU A 46 30.80 3.14 -12.33
C LEU A 46 31.59 1.91 -11.82
N GLU A 47 32.16 1.09 -12.71
CA GLU A 47 32.79 -0.20 -12.36
C GLU A 47 34.06 -0.09 -11.47
N GLU A 48 34.69 1.08 -11.35
CA GLU A 48 35.99 1.24 -10.68
C GLU A 48 35.92 1.61 -9.18
N LEU A 49 34.72 1.91 -8.66
CA LEU A 49 34.52 2.42 -7.29
C LEU A 49 33.76 1.42 -6.42
N SER A 50 33.80 1.60 -5.10
CA SER A 50 33.01 0.79 -4.18
C SER A 50 31.51 1.04 -4.35
N GLU A 51 30.70 0.00 -4.12
CA GLU A 51 29.24 0.03 -4.33
C GLU A 51 28.58 1.20 -3.57
N ASP A 52 28.97 1.46 -2.33
CA ASP A 52 28.41 2.55 -1.54
C ASP A 52 28.71 3.94 -2.14
N VAL A 53 29.92 4.15 -2.64
CA VAL A 53 30.31 5.42 -3.28
C VAL A 53 29.54 5.62 -4.58
N ASN A 54 29.31 4.54 -5.35
CA ASN A 54 28.53 4.61 -6.59
C ASN A 54 27.09 5.05 -6.34
N ILE A 55 26.43 4.49 -5.32
CA ILE A 55 25.06 4.83 -5.02
C ILE A 55 24.92 6.27 -4.50
N GLU A 56 25.92 6.79 -3.77
CA GLU A 56 25.92 8.20 -3.33
C GLU A 56 26.03 9.18 -4.51
N ILE A 57 26.92 8.90 -5.46
CA ILE A 57 27.08 9.72 -6.68
C ILE A 57 25.79 9.72 -7.50
N ILE A 58 25.22 8.54 -7.76
CA ILE A 58 23.95 8.40 -8.50
C ILE A 58 22.82 9.15 -7.77
N ALA A 59 22.76 9.07 -6.43
CA ALA A 59 21.74 9.78 -5.66
C ALA A 59 21.83 11.30 -5.85
N ILE A 60 23.05 11.86 -5.90
CA ILE A 60 23.28 13.28 -6.18
C ILE A 60 22.84 13.62 -7.61
N ASN A 61 23.27 12.84 -8.62
CA ASN A 61 22.93 13.09 -10.03
C ASN A 61 21.42 13.12 -10.28
N HIS A 62 20.68 12.24 -9.62
CA HIS A 62 19.23 12.15 -9.77
C HIS A 62 18.44 13.10 -8.85
N ASP A 63 19.10 13.90 -8.01
CA ASP A 63 18.44 14.68 -6.95
C ASP A 63 17.52 13.80 -6.08
N ARG A 64 18.02 12.62 -5.68
CA ARG A 64 17.29 11.62 -4.88
C ARG A 64 18.06 11.29 -3.61
N THR A 65 17.42 10.56 -2.70
CA THR A 65 18.12 10.00 -1.54
C THR A 65 18.77 8.67 -1.92
N VAL A 66 19.89 8.32 -1.28
CA VAL A 66 20.53 6.99 -1.38
C VAL A 66 19.52 5.85 -1.16
N GLY A 67 18.66 5.99 -0.14
CA GLY A 67 17.59 5.03 0.11
C GLY A 67 16.56 4.95 -1.04
N GLY A 68 16.28 6.08 -1.70
CA GLY A 68 15.44 6.16 -2.89
C GLY A 68 16.05 5.41 -4.07
N ILE A 69 17.34 5.61 -4.36
CA ILE A 69 18.08 4.88 -5.39
C ILE A 69 18.03 3.37 -5.12
N ARG A 70 18.44 2.93 -3.93
CA ARG A 70 18.42 1.50 -3.55
C ARG A 70 17.01 0.89 -3.66
N SER A 71 15.99 1.64 -3.25
CA SER A 71 14.59 1.20 -3.39
C SER A 71 14.18 1.04 -4.84
N ARG A 72 14.58 1.98 -5.70
CA ARG A 72 14.25 1.93 -7.12
C ARG A 72 14.96 0.79 -7.84
N ILE A 73 16.22 0.53 -7.54
CA ILE A 73 16.96 -0.62 -8.10
C ILE A 73 16.21 -1.93 -7.77
N ARG A 74 15.80 -2.14 -6.51
CA ARG A 74 14.99 -3.32 -6.13
C ARG A 74 13.65 -3.39 -6.86
N HIS A 75 13.04 -2.25 -7.16
CA HIS A 75 11.82 -2.22 -7.97
C HIS A 75 12.10 -2.65 -9.42
N ILE A 76 13.17 -2.14 -10.04
CA ILE A 76 13.60 -2.52 -11.39
C ILE A 76 13.89 -4.02 -11.47
N VAL A 77 14.60 -4.59 -10.49
CA VAL A 77 14.84 -6.04 -10.39
C VAL A 77 13.53 -6.83 -10.49
N ASN A 78 12.52 -6.46 -9.69
CA ASN A 78 11.23 -7.13 -9.71
C ASN A 78 10.47 -6.95 -11.04
N ASN A 79 10.58 -5.78 -11.66
CA ASN A 79 9.96 -5.49 -12.95
C ASN A 79 10.61 -6.35 -14.06
N LEU A 80 11.94 -6.40 -14.13
CA LEU A 80 12.68 -7.23 -15.09
C LEU A 80 12.37 -8.71 -14.90
N TYR A 81 12.35 -9.20 -13.65
CA TYR A 81 12.00 -10.58 -13.37
C TYR A 81 10.56 -10.91 -13.82
N SER A 82 9.61 -9.99 -13.63
CA SER A 82 8.23 -10.18 -14.11
C SER A 82 8.11 -10.22 -15.65
N LYS A 83 9.11 -9.70 -16.35
CA LYS A 83 9.26 -9.79 -17.81
C LYS A 83 10.03 -11.04 -18.26
N ASN A 84 10.25 -12.00 -17.36
CA ASN A 84 10.98 -13.26 -17.59
C ASN A 84 12.45 -13.08 -18.00
N ILE A 85 13.08 -11.99 -17.58
CA ILE A 85 14.53 -11.83 -17.71
C ILE A 85 15.23 -12.72 -16.67
N CYS A 86 16.31 -13.42 -17.07
CA CYS A 86 17.01 -14.34 -16.17
C CYS A 86 17.82 -13.58 -15.10
N ILE A 87 18.12 -14.26 -13.99
CA ILE A 87 18.76 -13.65 -12.81
C ILE A 87 20.16 -13.13 -13.14
N GLU A 88 20.90 -13.83 -13.99
CA GLU A 88 22.24 -13.46 -14.43
C GLU A 88 22.21 -12.15 -15.21
N GLU A 89 21.24 -11.99 -16.10
CA GLU A 89 21.06 -10.76 -16.87
C GLU A 89 20.63 -9.60 -15.98
N ILE A 90 19.70 -9.85 -15.04
CA ILE A 90 19.27 -8.85 -14.07
C ILE A 90 20.46 -8.39 -13.21
N SER A 91 21.25 -9.33 -12.69
CA SER A 91 22.46 -9.06 -11.92
C SER A 91 23.44 -8.19 -12.71
N ARG A 92 23.66 -8.51 -14.00
CA ARG A 92 24.53 -7.74 -14.88
C ARG A 92 24.07 -6.28 -15.07
N VAL A 93 22.79 -6.06 -15.36
CA VAL A 93 22.28 -4.70 -15.67
C VAL A 93 22.08 -3.86 -14.41
N THR A 94 21.72 -4.46 -13.29
CA THR A 94 21.53 -3.71 -12.03
C THR A 94 22.80 -3.63 -11.17
N LYS A 95 23.89 -4.27 -11.61
CA LYS A 95 25.15 -4.43 -10.86
C LYS A 95 24.98 -4.97 -9.45
N MET A 96 23.87 -5.68 -9.21
CA MET A 96 23.64 -6.36 -7.94
C MET A 96 24.21 -7.75 -8.01
N ASN A 97 24.78 -8.25 -6.92
CA ASN A 97 25.19 -9.65 -6.88
C ASN A 97 23.95 -10.57 -6.97
N ILE A 98 24.18 -11.81 -7.43
CA ILE A 98 23.13 -12.79 -7.70
C ILE A 98 22.31 -13.11 -6.44
N GLU A 99 22.95 -13.20 -5.28
CA GLU A 99 22.29 -13.49 -4.01
C GLU A 99 21.30 -12.39 -3.61
N ASP A 100 21.68 -11.12 -3.78
CA ASP A 100 20.81 -9.99 -3.50
C ASP A 100 19.65 -9.89 -4.49
N VAL A 101 19.89 -10.17 -5.77
CA VAL A 101 18.81 -10.27 -6.77
C VAL A 101 17.81 -11.34 -6.36
N GLN A 102 18.28 -12.54 -6.00
CA GLN A 102 17.44 -13.63 -5.51
C GLN A 102 16.67 -13.23 -4.25
N ASN A 103 17.33 -12.59 -3.29
CA ASN A 103 16.72 -12.12 -2.05
C ASN A 103 15.58 -11.12 -2.31
N VAL A 104 15.78 -10.19 -3.24
CA VAL A 104 14.76 -9.20 -3.64
C VAL A 104 13.55 -9.89 -4.27
N ILE A 105 13.78 -10.83 -5.19
CA ILE A 105 12.72 -11.57 -5.87
C ILE A 105 11.93 -12.42 -4.86
N ASN A 106 12.63 -13.18 -4.02
CA ASN A 106 12.01 -14.07 -3.02
C ASN A 106 11.15 -13.28 -2.03
N LYS A 107 11.67 -12.16 -1.49
CA LYS A 107 10.90 -11.27 -0.60
C LYS A 107 9.64 -10.73 -1.29
N ASN A 108 9.75 -10.30 -2.54
CA ASN A 108 8.58 -9.80 -3.28
C ASN A 108 7.53 -10.89 -3.54
N GLN A 109 7.97 -12.11 -3.86
CA GLN A 109 7.06 -13.25 -4.02
C GLN A 109 6.36 -13.63 -2.72
N GLN A 110 7.08 -13.66 -1.60
CA GLN A 110 6.51 -13.89 -0.26
C GLN A 110 5.47 -12.83 0.09
N ASN A 111 5.81 -11.55 -0.07
CA ASN A 111 4.89 -10.43 0.20
C ASN A 111 3.61 -10.53 -0.65
N LYS A 112 3.73 -10.91 -1.93
CA LYS A 112 2.56 -11.13 -2.81
C LYS A 112 1.67 -12.27 -2.33
N LYS A 113 2.26 -13.38 -1.85
CA LYS A 113 1.52 -14.51 -1.28
C LYS A 113 0.78 -14.10 0.00
N GLU A 114 1.48 -13.43 0.92
CA GLU A 114 0.89 -12.93 2.17
C GLU A 114 -0.24 -11.93 1.91
N PHE A 115 -0.04 -11.00 0.97
CA PHE A 115 -1.08 -10.04 0.58
C PHE A 115 -2.32 -10.75 0.00
N SER A 116 -2.12 -11.78 -0.83
CA SER A 116 -3.23 -12.55 -1.42
C SER A 116 -4.02 -13.29 -0.35
N LEU A 117 -3.34 -13.97 0.58
CA LEU A 117 -3.97 -14.66 1.71
C LEU A 117 -4.74 -13.70 2.61
N LYS A 118 -4.17 -12.51 2.89
CA LYS A 118 -4.85 -11.49 3.70
C LYS A 118 -6.13 -11.01 3.00
N LYS A 119 -6.07 -10.77 1.70
CA LYS A 119 -7.23 -10.34 0.90
C LYS A 119 -8.32 -11.39 0.83
N GLU A 120 -7.98 -12.67 0.82
CA GLU A 120 -8.95 -13.77 0.90
C GLU A 120 -9.64 -13.81 2.26
N LYS A 121 -8.88 -13.71 3.36
CA LYS A 121 -9.46 -13.62 4.71
C LYS A 121 -10.36 -12.40 4.89
N GLU A 122 -9.95 -11.24 4.37
CA GLU A 122 -10.77 -10.02 4.42
C GLU A 122 -12.10 -10.21 3.68
N LYS A 123 -12.11 -10.88 2.52
CA LYS A 123 -13.34 -11.20 1.78
C LYS A 123 -14.25 -12.16 2.53
N GLU A 124 -13.67 -13.16 3.19
CA GLU A 124 -14.42 -14.12 4.01
C GLU A 124 -15.09 -13.39 5.19
N SER A 125 -14.33 -12.58 5.94
CA SER A 125 -14.88 -11.76 7.02
C SER A 125 -15.92 -10.75 6.53
N GLU A 126 -15.75 -10.15 5.36
CA GLU A 126 -16.77 -9.27 4.77
C GLU A 126 -18.08 -10.00 4.47
N LYS A 127 -18.01 -11.28 4.07
CA LYS A 127 -19.18 -12.10 3.82
C LYS A 127 -19.91 -12.42 5.13
N GLU A 128 -19.18 -12.85 6.16
CA GLU A 128 -19.73 -13.11 7.50
C GLU A 128 -20.41 -11.85 8.07
N ILE A 129 -19.78 -10.68 7.94
CA ILE A 129 -20.37 -9.40 8.38
C ILE A 129 -21.67 -9.08 7.63
N LYS A 130 -21.76 -9.40 6.34
CA LYS A 130 -22.98 -9.20 5.57
C LYS A 130 -24.10 -10.13 6.04
N GLU A 131 -23.78 -11.40 6.30
CA GLU A 131 -24.72 -12.40 6.82
C GLU A 131 -25.26 -11.96 8.20
N MET A 132 -24.39 -11.62 9.15
CA MET A 132 -24.80 -11.10 10.46
C MET A 132 -25.67 -9.83 10.35
N LYS A 133 -25.39 -8.93 9.39
CA LYS A 133 -26.23 -7.75 9.16
C LYS A 133 -27.63 -8.09 8.68
N MET A 134 -27.80 -9.17 7.91
CA MET A 134 -29.11 -9.65 7.47
C MET A 134 -29.89 -10.24 8.65
N GLU A 135 -29.28 -11.11 9.43
CA GLU A 135 -29.89 -11.70 10.64
C GLU A 135 -30.34 -10.62 11.64
N ILE A 136 -29.49 -9.61 11.89
CA ILE A 136 -29.86 -8.47 12.76
C ILE A 136 -31.07 -7.71 12.21
N LYS A 137 -31.22 -7.61 10.88
CA LYS A 137 -32.35 -6.92 10.25
C LYS A 137 -33.64 -7.73 10.39
N GLU A 138 -33.56 -9.05 10.28
CA GLU A 138 -34.68 -9.97 10.52
C GLU A 138 -35.13 -9.91 11.98
N LEU A 139 -34.20 -10.07 12.93
CA LEU A 139 -34.48 -9.96 14.37
C LEU A 139 -35.11 -8.61 14.74
N LYS A 140 -34.66 -7.50 14.13
CA LYS A 140 -35.29 -6.19 14.34
C LYS A 140 -36.74 -6.13 13.87
N THR A 141 -37.07 -6.89 12.82
CA THR A 141 -38.44 -6.96 12.28
C THR A 141 -39.32 -7.78 13.21
N GLU A 142 -38.86 -8.96 13.64
CA GLU A 142 -39.57 -9.81 14.60
C GLU A 142 -39.83 -9.09 15.94
N ILE A 143 -38.84 -8.36 16.47
CA ILE A 143 -39.02 -7.56 17.70
C ILE A 143 -40.11 -6.50 17.52
N LYS A 144 -40.21 -5.89 16.33
CA LYS A 144 -41.22 -4.87 16.04
C LYS A 144 -42.63 -5.48 15.98
N GLU A 145 -42.77 -6.66 15.39
CA GLU A 145 -44.02 -7.40 15.34
C GLU A 145 -44.45 -7.84 16.74
N MET A 146 -43.54 -8.43 17.52
CA MET A 146 -43.79 -8.82 18.91
C MET A 146 -44.23 -7.63 19.78
N LYS A 147 -43.59 -6.47 19.61
CA LYS A 147 -43.99 -5.23 20.31
C LYS A 147 -45.41 -4.81 19.96
N THR A 148 -45.84 -5.03 18.72
CA THR A 148 -47.20 -4.72 18.26
C THR A 148 -48.21 -5.66 18.92
N SER A 149 -47.96 -6.97 18.89
CA SER A 149 -48.84 -7.97 19.54
C SER A 149 -48.94 -7.78 21.06
N ILE A 150 -47.84 -7.39 21.73
CA ILE A 150 -47.87 -7.07 23.16
C ILE A 150 -48.77 -5.87 23.43
N ASN A 151 -48.71 -4.82 22.62
CA ASN A 151 -49.59 -3.66 22.79
C ASN A 151 -51.06 -4.04 22.58
N GLU A 152 -51.38 -4.86 21.58
CA GLU A 152 -52.74 -5.37 21.36
C GLU A 152 -53.26 -6.16 22.55
N LEU A 153 -52.43 -7.04 23.13
CA LEU A 153 -52.77 -7.78 24.36
C LEU A 153 -53.05 -6.85 25.54
N ILE A 154 -52.23 -5.80 25.72
CA ILE A 154 -52.42 -4.80 26.78
C ILE A 154 -53.78 -4.10 26.61
N GLU A 155 -54.15 -3.70 25.40
CA GLU A 155 -55.45 -3.05 25.15
C GLU A 155 -56.63 -4.00 25.40
N MET A 156 -56.52 -5.27 24.99
CA MET A 156 -57.55 -6.27 25.33
C MET A 156 -57.70 -6.48 26.83
N MET A 157 -56.58 -6.55 27.57
CA MET A 157 -56.63 -6.70 29.04
C MET A 157 -57.27 -5.50 29.72
N LYS A 158 -56.95 -4.27 29.30
CA LYS A 158 -57.61 -3.05 29.83
C LYS A 158 -59.12 -3.09 29.63
N ALA A 159 -59.57 -3.46 28.43
CA ALA A 159 -60.99 -3.56 28.13
C ALA A 159 -61.70 -4.57 29.07
N VAL A 160 -61.09 -5.72 29.35
CA VAL A 160 -61.67 -6.71 30.29
C VAL A 160 -61.84 -6.12 31.69
N TYR A 161 -60.85 -5.39 32.20
CA TYR A 161 -60.96 -4.74 33.53
C TYR A 161 -62.04 -3.66 33.57
N GLU A 162 -62.20 -2.86 32.51
CA GLU A 162 -63.27 -1.86 32.44
C GLU A 162 -64.68 -2.48 32.46
N PHE A 163 -64.83 -3.71 31.95
CA PHE A 163 -66.10 -4.45 32.01
C PHE A 163 -66.42 -5.04 33.38
N GLU A 164 -65.43 -5.42 34.20
CA GLU A 164 -65.66 -6.00 35.53
C GLU A 164 -66.00 -4.94 36.60
N ASP A 165 -65.63 -3.67 36.37
CA ASP A 165 -65.90 -2.54 37.27
C ASP A 165 -67.24 -1.80 36.96
N SER A 166 -68.05 -2.30 36.00
CA SER A 166 -69.36 -1.75 35.57
C SER A 166 -70.56 -2.53 36.13
#